data_AF-A0A9D4MVW9-F1
#
_entry.id   AF-A0A9D4MVW9-F1
#
_cell.length_a   1.000
_cell.length_b   1.000
_cell.length_c   1.000
_cell.angle_alpha   90.00
_cell.angle_beta   90.00
_cell.angle_gamma   90.00
#
_symmetry.space_group_name_H-M   'P 1'
#
loop_
_entity.id
_entity.type
_entity.pdbx_description
1 polymer ?
#
loop_
_entity_poly.entity_id
_entity_poly.type
_entity_poly.pdbx_seq_one_letter_code
_entity_poly.pdbx_strand_id
1 'polypeptide(L)'
;MNHTNSYGIIRGLQFASFITQYYGLVMDLLVLGLMRASEMVGPPQMPNAFLQFQDTTTEGAHPIRLYSRYVDKIHIYFRFGIVYNFRGMLSFLISSFYSA
;
A
#
# COMPACT_ATOMS: atom_id res chain seq x y z
N MET A 1 -2.86 36.91 15.67
CA MET A 1 -3.47 35.83 16.48
C MET A 1 -2.40 34.78 16.73
N ASN A 2 -2.22 34.35 17.98
CA ASN A 2 -1.24 33.33 18.36
C ASN A 2 -1.98 32.07 18.80
N HIS A 3 -1.53 30.91 18.32
CA HIS A 3 -2.05 29.61 18.74
C HIS A 3 -0.89 28.62 18.84
N THR A 4 -1.05 27.62 19.70
CA THR A 4 -0.11 26.49 19.81
C THR A 4 -0.67 25.31 19.03
N ASN A 5 0.13 24.70 18.16
CA ASN A 5 -0.27 23.49 17.44
C ASN A 5 0.05 22.25 18.29
N SER A 6 -1.00 21.50 18.67
CA SER A 6 -0.88 20.33 19.57
C SER A 6 -1.01 18.96 18.87
N TYR A 7 -1.37 18.91 17.59
CA TYR A 7 -1.72 17.62 16.93
C TYR A 7 -1.10 17.43 15.54
N GLY A 8 -0.98 18.47 14.72
CA GLY A 8 -0.54 18.34 13.33
C GLY A 8 0.97 18.47 13.14
N ILE A 9 1.49 17.92 12.05
CA ILE A 9 2.87 18.20 11.64
C ILE A 9 2.99 19.56 10.95
N ILE A 10 4.04 20.30 11.27
CA ILE A 10 4.40 21.53 10.55
C ILE A 10 5.17 21.13 9.28
N ARG A 11 4.54 21.25 8.11
CA ARG A 11 5.14 20.85 6.82
C ARG A 11 6.33 21.70 6.38
N GLY A 12 6.49 22.91 6.94
CA GLY A 12 7.59 23.82 6.62
C GLY A 12 8.92 23.51 7.34
N LEU A 13 8.94 22.52 8.24
CA LEU A 13 10.19 22.09 8.87
C LEU A 13 11.07 21.36 7.83
N GLN A 14 12.38 21.59 7.88
CA GLN A 14 13.34 21.01 6.91
C GLN A 14 13.30 19.47 6.88
N PHE A 15 12.94 18.83 7.99
CA PHE A 15 12.83 17.37 8.12
C PHE A 15 11.39 16.84 8.01
N ALA A 16 10.40 17.68 7.70
CA ALA A 16 8.99 17.26 7.62
C ALA A 16 8.75 16.23 6.50
N SER A 17 9.54 16.30 5.42
CA SER A 17 9.48 15.33 4.31
C SER A 17 9.81 13.92 4.79
N PHE A 18 10.85 13.76 5.60
CA PHE A 18 11.24 12.48 6.19
C PHE A 18 10.13 11.89 7.06
N ILE A 19 9.57 12.68 7.97
CA ILE A 19 8.48 12.21 8.86
C ILE A 19 7.27 11.80 8.03
N THR A 20 6.91 12.58 7.01
CA THR A 20 5.75 12.30 6.15
C THR A 20 5.93 10.99 5.38
N GLN A 21 7.12 10.75 4.82
CA GLN A 21 7.40 9.50 4.09
C GLN A 21 7.47 8.29 5.03
N TYR A 22 8.07 8.43 6.22
CA TYR A 22 8.13 7.35 7.20
C TYR A 22 6.73 6.96 7.72
N TYR A 23 5.91 7.95 8.06
CA TYR A 23 4.51 7.69 8.41
C TYR A 23 3.73 7.12 7.21
N GLY A 24 4.10 7.55 5.99
CA GLY A 24 3.62 6.98 4.75
C GLY A 24 3.86 5.48 4.67
N LEU A 25 5.10 5.04 4.92
CA LEU A 25 5.49 3.63 4.95
C LEU A 25 4.69 2.81 5.96
N VAL A 26 4.41 3.35 7.16
CA VAL A 26 3.56 2.68 8.15
C VAL A 26 2.18 2.39 7.55
N MET A 27 1.59 3.37 6.87
CA MET A 27 0.30 3.18 6.18
C MET A 27 0.42 2.24 4.98
N ASP A 28 1.54 2.22 4.26
CA ASP A 28 1.79 1.27 3.16
C ASP A 28 1.72 -0.17 3.65
N LEU A 29 2.35 -0.46 4.80
CA LEU A 29 2.33 -1.79 5.42
C LEU A 29 0.93 -2.22 5.86
N LEU A 30 0.09 -1.27 6.31
CA LEU A 30 -1.30 -1.55 6.66
C LEU A 30 -2.17 -1.83 5.43
N VAL A 31 -1.92 -1.12 4.32
CA VAL A 31 -2.67 -1.32 3.06
C VAL A 31 -2.28 -2.61 2.35
N LEU A 32 -0.97 -2.92 2.29
CA LEU A 32 -0.46 -4.10 1.58
C LEU A 32 -0.49 -5.37 2.44
N GLY A 33 -0.33 -5.24 3.75
CA GLY A 33 0.00 -6.35 4.64
C GLY A 33 1.47 -6.75 4.53
N LEU A 34 2.01 -7.36 5.59
CA LEU A 34 3.44 -7.67 5.70
C LEU A 34 3.93 -8.66 4.64
N MET A 35 3.12 -9.67 4.31
CA MET A 35 3.50 -10.70 3.34
C MET A 35 3.60 -10.14 1.91
N ARG A 36 2.62 -9.34 1.47
CA ARG A 36 2.69 -8.77 0.12
C ARG A 36 3.74 -7.67 0.02
N ALA A 37 3.92 -6.87 1.07
CA ALA A 37 4.97 -5.86 1.10
C ALA A 37 6.37 -6.47 1.00
N SER A 38 6.64 -7.59 1.69
CA SER A 38 7.94 -8.26 1.61
C SER A 38 8.20 -8.89 0.25
N GLU A 39 7.18 -9.46 -0.41
CA GLU A 39 7.28 -9.97 -1.79
C GLU A 39 7.63 -8.86 -2.79
N MET A 40 7.04 -7.67 -2.63
CA MET A 40 7.30 -6.51 -3.50
C MET A 40 8.72 -5.97 -3.31
N VAL A 41 9.17 -5.82 -2.07
CA VAL A 41 10.52 -5.29 -1.78
C VAL A 41 11.61 -6.33 -2.05
N GLY A 42 11.29 -7.62 -1.95
CA GLY A 42 12.28 -8.69 -2.05
C GLY A 42 13.11 -8.88 -0.77
N PRO A 43 14.07 -9.82 -0.77
CA PRO A 43 14.89 -10.10 0.40
C PRO A 43 15.80 -8.91 0.75
N PRO A 44 16.07 -8.62 2.04
CA PRO A 44 16.88 -7.47 2.45
C PRO A 44 18.30 -7.43 1.86
N GLN A 45 18.87 -8.60 1.58
CA GLN A 45 20.21 -8.72 0.99
C GLN A 45 20.23 -8.43 -0.52
N MET A 46 19.08 -8.59 -1.20
CA MET A 46 18.94 -8.40 -2.65
C MET A 46 17.53 -7.84 -2.95
N PRO A 47 17.32 -6.54 -2.69
CA PRO A 47 16.01 -5.93 -2.89
C PRO A 47 15.65 -5.86 -4.38
N ASN A 48 14.37 -5.93 -4.67
CA ASN A 48 13.82 -5.74 -6.01
C ASN A 48 13.89 -4.27 -6.42
N ALA A 49 14.03 -4.02 -7.72
CA ALA A 49 13.82 -2.68 -8.24
C ALA A 49 12.33 -2.33 -8.25
N PHE A 50 12.04 -1.04 -8.42
CA PHE A 50 10.66 -0.54 -8.47
C PHE A 50 9.83 -1.26 -9.54
N LEU A 51 8.65 -1.74 -9.16
CA LEU A 51 7.71 -2.49 -10.02
C LEU A 51 8.26 -3.81 -10.57
N GLN A 52 9.25 -4.40 -9.91
CA GLN A 52 9.80 -5.71 -10.26
C GLN A 52 9.59 -6.72 -9.13
N PHE A 53 9.47 -7.98 -9.51
CA PHE A 53 9.46 -9.14 -8.61
C PHE A 53 10.62 -10.06 -8.96
N GLN A 54 10.96 -10.95 -8.05
CA GLN A 54 11.99 -11.98 -8.29
C GLN A 54 11.57 -12.96 -9.39
N ASP A 55 10.27 -13.24 -9.50
CA ASP A 55 9.72 -14.26 -10.37
C ASP A 55 8.25 -13.99 -10.72
N THR A 56 7.79 -14.55 -11.83
CA THR A 56 6.41 -14.38 -12.31
C THR A 56 5.39 -15.12 -11.44
N THR A 57 5.84 -16.13 -10.68
CA THR A 57 4.98 -16.87 -9.75
C THR A 57 4.65 -16.05 -8.50
N THR A 58 5.61 -15.35 -7.89
CA THR A 58 5.35 -14.41 -6.78
C THR A 58 4.57 -13.18 -7.22
N GLU A 59 4.83 -12.66 -8.43
CA GLU A 59 3.97 -11.64 -9.02
C GLU A 59 2.53 -12.17 -9.10
N GLY A 60 2.40 -13.40 -9.63
CA GLY A 60 1.22 -14.26 -9.78
C GLY A 60 0.35 -14.50 -8.55
N ALA A 61 0.97 -14.56 -7.37
CA ALA A 61 0.36 -15.09 -6.16
C ALA A 61 -0.73 -14.19 -5.55
N HIS A 62 -0.70 -12.88 -5.83
CA HIS A 62 -1.61 -11.92 -5.22
C HIS A 62 -2.33 -11.03 -6.27
N PRO A 63 -3.57 -10.58 -6.02
CA PRO A 63 -4.26 -9.68 -6.94
C PRO A 63 -3.63 -8.28 -7.03
N ILE A 64 -3.02 -7.77 -5.94
CA ILE A 64 -2.25 -6.51 -5.98
C ILE A 64 -0.94 -6.74 -6.71
N ARG A 65 -0.80 -6.21 -7.92
CA ARG A 65 0.39 -6.39 -8.76
C ARG A 65 1.40 -5.28 -8.56
N LEU A 66 0.94 -4.04 -8.64
CA LEU A 66 1.79 -2.87 -8.54
C LEU A 66 1.26 -1.96 -7.44
N TYR A 67 2.19 -1.37 -6.70
CA TYR A 67 1.92 -0.39 -5.67
C TYR A 67 2.91 0.75 -5.78
N SER A 68 2.42 1.97 -5.74
CA SER A 68 3.24 3.18 -5.66
C SER A 68 2.53 4.23 -4.82
N ARG A 69 3.31 4.98 -4.04
CA ARG A 69 2.83 6.15 -3.32
C ARG A 69 3.67 7.36 -3.70
N TYR A 70 2.99 8.40 -4.15
CA TYR A 70 3.60 9.71 -4.39
C TYR A 70 3.07 10.71 -3.35
N VAL A 71 3.82 10.86 -2.25
CA VAL A 71 3.50 11.70 -1.08
C VAL A 71 2.19 11.28 -0.41
N ASP A 72 1.06 11.76 -0.91
CA ASP A 72 -0.29 11.51 -0.42
C ASP A 72 -1.14 10.67 -1.39
N LYS A 73 -0.70 10.51 -2.64
CA LYS A 73 -1.43 9.76 -3.68
C LYS A 73 -0.97 8.31 -3.73
N ILE A 74 -1.93 7.40 -3.57
CA ILE A 74 -1.71 5.97 -3.66
C ILE A 74 -2.19 5.48 -5.03
N HIS A 75 -1.32 4.76 -5.73
CA HIS A 75 -1.60 4.12 -7.02
C HIS A 75 -1.46 2.61 -6.86
N ILE A 76 -2.55 1.87 -7.11
CA ILE A 76 -2.59 0.41 -6.98
C ILE A 76 -3.11 -0.20 -8.28
N TYR A 77 -2.38 -1.18 -8.82
CA TYR A 77 -2.83 -1.97 -9.95
C TYR A 77 -3.25 -3.36 -9.49
N PHE A 78 -4.52 -3.70 -9.76
CA PHE A 78 -5.09 -5.01 -9.44
C PHE A 78 -5.23 -5.85 -10.70
N ARG A 79 -4.83 -7.12 -10.61
CA ARG A 79 -5.14 -8.15 -11.61
C ARG A 79 -5.90 -9.28 -10.95
N PHE A 80 -7.20 -9.33 -11.21
CA PHE A 80 -8.06 -10.43 -10.76
C PHE A 80 -7.94 -11.60 -11.74
N GLY A 81 -7.87 -12.80 -11.18
CA GLY A 81 -7.74 -14.05 -11.94
C GLY A 81 -8.84 -15.02 -11.57
N ILE A 82 -8.65 -16.30 -11.92
CA ILE A 82 -9.63 -17.34 -11.62
C ILE A 82 -9.68 -17.64 -10.11
N VAL A 83 -8.51 -17.67 -9.44
CA VAL A 83 -8.39 -17.95 -7.98
C VAL A 83 -8.95 -16.79 -7.14
N TYR A 84 -8.52 -15.56 -7.42
CA TYR A 84 -9.06 -14.34 -6.79
C TYR A 84 -10.07 -13.69 -7.72
N ASN A 85 -11.31 -14.17 -7.62
CA ASN A 85 -12.39 -13.73 -8.51
C ASN A 85 -12.97 -12.38 -8.05
N PHE A 86 -12.99 -11.42 -8.97
CA PHE A 86 -13.65 -10.12 -8.79
C PHE A 86 -15.11 -10.26 -8.32
N ARG A 87 -15.83 -11.28 -8.82
CA ARG A 87 -17.22 -11.56 -8.43
C ARG A 87 -17.36 -11.90 -6.95
N GLY A 88 -16.40 -12.61 -6.37
CA GLY A 88 -16.41 -12.97 -4.95
C GLY A 88 -16.27 -11.72 -4.08
N MET A 89 -15.31 -10.86 -4.40
CA MET A 89 -15.11 -9.57 -3.71
C MET A 89 -16.33 -8.66 -3.85
N LEU A 90 -16.93 -8.58 -5.04
CA LEU A 90 -18.12 -7.78 -5.29
C LEU A 90 -19.33 -8.32 -4.49
N SER A 91 -19.54 -9.63 -4.50
CA SER A 91 -20.62 -10.25 -3.73
C SER A 91 -20.48 -10.00 -2.23
N PHE A 92 -19.25 -10.10 -1.70
CA PHE A 92 -18.97 -9.80 -0.30
C PHE A 92 -19.31 -8.35 0.03
N LEU A 93 -18.79 -7.40 -0.75
CA LEU A 93 -19.08 -5.97 -0.59
C LEU A 93 -20.58 -5.70 -0.59
N ILE A 94 -21.31 -6.22 -1.58
CA ILE A 94 -22.76 -6.06 -1.69
C ILE A 94 -23.46 -6.63 -0.45
N SER A 95 -23.10 -7.84 0.00
CA SER A 95 -23.70 -8.44 1.18
C SER A 95 -23.45 -7.65 2.47
N SER A 96 -22.28 -7.04 2.63
CA SER A 96 -21.97 -6.18 3.77
C SER A 96 -22.83 -4.92 3.81
N PHE A 97 -23.26 -4.39 2.65
CA PHE A 97 -24.19 -3.26 2.59
C PHE A 97 -25.63 -3.62 2.93
N TYR A 98 -26.07 -4.84 2.61
CA TYR A 98 -27.43 -5.31 2.92
C TYR A 98 -27.59 -5.85 4.34
N SER A 99 -26.49 -6.09 5.05
CA SER A 99 -26.49 -6.60 6.42
C SER A 99 -26.36 -5.50 7.49
N ALA A 100 -26.37 -4.23 7.09
CA ALA A 100 -26.37 -3.04 7.94
C ALA A 100 -27.73 -2.33 7.87
#